data_AF-A0A094EYA5-F1
#
_entry.id   AF-A0A094EYA5-F1
#
_cell.length_a   1.000
_cell.length_b   1.000
_cell.length_c   1.000
_cell.angle_alpha   90.00
_cell.angle_beta   90.00
_cell.angle_gamma   90.00
#
_symmetry.space_group_name_H-M   'P 1'
#
loop_
_entity.id
_entity.type
_entity.pdbx_description
1 polymer ?
#
loop_
_entity_poly.entity_id
_entity_poly.type
_entity_poly.pdbx_seq_one_letter_code
_entity_poly.pdbx_strand_id
1 'polypeptide(L)'
;MSTPPALNIPPSPSTVTVSIINTTISVPFPVSLVLNPVIGVQRLRSFGINPTIEKDVPEILEEGGLDLKEVNAVIWSHHHWDHTGDVSKFPSTTELVVGPGTSKMWPGYPANPESLLLESDYKDRPTREITFDQSPTGLKIGRFPALDYFGDGSFYLLDAPGHAIGHMCALARTTATPSTFIFMGGDTCRHMGELRPSLYLPLPTTLSPSPLFPPKTAYTTSCPADLFLSLHPSGSATEPFYTLALDKKRESLVCVDVGEAKQTMEGAREVDAGEGVLVVMAHDASLSGVVECWPATANGWMEKGWKTEGRWRFLADFVGDDGGDARL
;
A
#
# COMPACT_ATOMS: atom_id res chain seq x y z
N MET A 1 3.53 -25.31 8.02
CA MET A 1 3.94 -23.89 7.86
C MET A 1 5.44 -23.84 7.82
N SER A 2 6.01 -23.14 6.84
CA SER A 2 7.43 -22.78 6.87
C SER A 2 7.61 -21.57 7.79
N THR A 3 8.69 -21.54 8.55
CA THR A 3 9.02 -20.36 9.36
C THR A 3 9.37 -19.19 8.44
N PRO A 4 8.72 -18.01 8.57
CA PRO A 4 9.11 -16.84 7.79
C PRO A 4 10.56 -16.44 8.11
N PRO A 5 11.31 -15.93 7.12
CA PRO A 5 12.63 -15.35 7.36
C PRO A 5 12.56 -14.22 8.39
N ALA A 6 13.62 -14.05 9.17
CA ALA A 6 13.72 -12.91 10.08
C ALA A 6 13.80 -11.60 9.27
N LEU A 7 12.96 -10.64 9.62
CA LEU A 7 12.97 -9.31 8.98
C LEU A 7 14.19 -8.47 9.36
N ASN A 8 14.95 -8.86 10.39
CA ASN A 8 16.19 -8.17 10.83
C ASN A 8 16.02 -6.67 11.10
N ILE A 9 14.84 -6.26 11.60
CA ILE A 9 14.58 -4.86 11.95
C ILE A 9 15.44 -4.49 13.17
N PRO A 10 16.27 -3.41 13.11
CA PRO A 10 17.06 -2.99 14.24
C PRO A 10 16.21 -2.70 15.48
N PRO A 11 16.67 -3.06 16.69
CA PRO A 11 15.98 -2.68 17.92
C PRO A 11 16.04 -1.15 18.09
N SER A 12 14.94 -0.55 18.51
CA SER A 12 14.89 0.86 18.87
C SER A 12 13.79 1.10 19.91
N PRO A 13 14.00 1.99 20.89
CA PRO A 13 12.94 2.45 21.79
C PRO A 13 12.02 3.49 21.13
N SER A 14 12.42 4.09 20.00
CA SER A 14 11.68 5.15 19.33
C SER A 14 10.51 4.61 18.51
N THR A 15 9.39 5.33 18.53
CA THR A 15 8.16 4.99 17.82
C THR A 15 7.57 6.22 17.15
N VAL A 16 6.76 6.02 16.13
CA VAL A 16 5.94 7.07 15.50
C VAL A 16 4.46 6.88 15.78
N THR A 17 3.72 7.98 15.77
CA THR A 17 2.26 7.96 15.66
C THR A 17 1.89 7.84 14.19
N VAL A 18 1.04 6.87 13.85
CA VAL A 18 0.58 6.63 12.49
C VAL A 18 -0.93 6.87 12.45
N SER A 19 -1.41 7.54 11.42
CA SER A 19 -2.83 7.68 11.11
C SER A 19 -3.09 7.27 9.67
N ILE A 20 -4.23 6.62 9.41
CA ILE A 20 -4.62 6.18 8.07
C ILE A 20 -5.60 7.21 7.52
N ILE A 21 -5.35 7.73 6.32
CA ILE A 21 -6.26 8.66 5.65
C ILE A 21 -7.06 7.87 4.63
N ASN A 22 -8.38 7.93 4.72
CA ASN A 22 -9.24 7.34 3.72
C ASN A 22 -9.65 8.41 2.70
N THR A 23 -9.08 8.33 1.50
CA THR A 23 -9.35 9.24 0.38
C THR A 23 -10.43 8.72 -0.57
N THR A 24 -11.19 7.67 -0.16
CA THR A 24 -12.16 6.89 -0.97
C THR A 24 -12.49 7.56 -2.30
N ILE A 25 -11.93 7.02 -3.37
CA ILE A 25 -12.25 7.44 -4.73
C ILE A 25 -13.28 6.45 -5.25
N SER A 26 -14.47 6.92 -5.61
CA SER A 26 -15.43 6.09 -6.33
C SER A 26 -15.28 6.34 -7.82
N VAL A 27 -14.89 5.29 -8.55
CA VAL A 27 -14.78 5.36 -10.01
C VAL A 27 -15.55 4.21 -10.66
N PRO A 28 -16.58 4.49 -11.48
CA PRO A 28 -17.28 3.44 -12.20
C PRO A 28 -16.42 2.98 -13.39
N PHE A 29 -15.78 1.82 -13.30
CA PHE A 29 -14.90 1.28 -14.36
C PHE A 29 -15.23 -0.17 -14.76
N PRO A 30 -14.93 -0.57 -16.01
CA PRO A 30 -14.45 -1.90 -16.36
C PRO A 30 -12.96 -2.05 -15.94
N VAL A 31 -12.62 -3.14 -15.26
CA VAL A 31 -11.29 -3.44 -14.65
C VAL A 31 -10.10 -3.24 -15.60
N SER A 32 -10.29 -3.29 -16.92
CA SER A 32 -9.21 -3.13 -17.93
C SER A 32 -8.59 -1.73 -17.99
N LEU A 33 -9.29 -0.68 -17.55
CA LEU A 33 -8.77 0.70 -17.53
C LEU A 33 -7.98 1.05 -16.25
N VAL A 34 -8.25 0.34 -15.14
CA VAL A 34 -7.42 0.37 -13.91
C VAL A 34 -6.02 -0.20 -14.18
N LEU A 35 -5.85 -0.92 -15.28
CA LEU A 35 -4.55 -1.43 -15.72
C LEU A 35 -3.70 -0.40 -16.47
N ASN A 36 -4.17 0.84 -16.69
CA ASN A 36 -3.40 1.86 -17.38
C ASN A 36 -3.07 3.03 -16.42
N PRO A 37 -1.97 2.93 -15.64
CA PRO A 37 -1.67 3.83 -14.52
C PRO A 37 -1.22 5.24 -14.93
N VAL A 38 -1.21 5.50 -16.24
CA VAL A 38 -0.66 6.68 -16.91
C VAL A 38 -1.74 7.77 -17.12
N ILE A 39 -2.98 7.55 -16.68
CA ILE A 39 -4.10 8.44 -17.02
C ILE A 39 -4.49 9.30 -15.81
N GLY A 40 -4.05 10.57 -15.80
CA GLY A 40 -4.52 11.56 -14.83
C GLY A 40 -6.00 11.94 -15.02
N VAL A 41 -6.62 12.50 -13.97
CA VAL A 41 -8.07 12.83 -13.92
C VAL A 41 -8.56 13.63 -15.13
N GLN A 42 -7.77 14.59 -15.63
CA GLN A 42 -8.14 15.39 -16.82
C GLN A 42 -8.18 14.54 -18.10
N ARG A 43 -7.24 13.60 -18.27
CA ARG A 43 -7.26 12.64 -19.38
C ARG A 43 -8.42 11.66 -19.22
N LEU A 44 -8.74 11.18 -18.00
CA LEU A 44 -9.92 10.35 -17.75
C LEU A 44 -11.20 11.05 -18.20
N ARG A 45 -11.37 12.34 -17.84
CA ARG A 45 -12.50 13.16 -18.28
C ARG A 45 -12.57 13.32 -19.79
N SER A 46 -11.43 13.45 -20.48
CA SER A 46 -11.39 13.49 -21.95
C SER A 46 -11.87 12.18 -22.60
N PHE A 47 -11.78 11.06 -21.89
CA PHE A 47 -12.33 9.76 -22.31
C PHE A 47 -13.77 9.53 -21.84
N GLY A 48 -14.44 10.54 -21.26
CA GLY A 48 -15.81 10.45 -20.75
C GLY A 48 -15.93 9.80 -19.38
N ILE A 49 -14.82 9.63 -18.66
CA ILE A 49 -14.77 9.01 -17.33
C ILE A 49 -14.72 10.12 -16.28
N ASN A 50 -15.71 10.17 -15.39
CA ASN A 50 -15.81 11.17 -14.35
C ASN A 50 -15.58 10.54 -12.97
N PRO A 51 -14.32 10.46 -12.49
CA PRO A 51 -14.07 10.04 -11.11
C PRO A 51 -14.69 11.04 -10.14
N THR A 52 -15.32 10.53 -9.10
CA THR A 52 -15.83 11.36 -8.00
C THR A 52 -14.79 11.34 -6.89
N ILE A 53 -14.18 12.51 -6.63
CA ILE A 53 -13.30 12.74 -5.50
C ILE A 53 -14.10 13.59 -4.53
N GLU A 54 -14.46 13.02 -3.37
CA GLU A 54 -15.27 13.74 -2.38
C GLU A 54 -14.44 14.80 -1.67
N LYS A 55 -13.21 14.46 -1.27
CA LYS A 55 -12.24 15.32 -0.59
C LYS A 55 -10.83 14.90 -0.97
N ASP A 56 -9.91 15.85 -0.97
CA ASP A 56 -8.49 15.53 -1.09
C ASP A 56 -7.80 15.42 0.28
N VAL A 57 -6.54 14.98 0.28
CA VAL A 57 -5.76 14.77 1.51
C VAL A 57 -5.64 16.06 2.34
N PRO A 58 -5.26 17.22 1.77
CA PRO A 58 -5.25 18.49 2.50
C PRO A 58 -6.57 18.80 3.22
N GLU A 59 -7.71 18.67 2.52
CA GLU A 59 -9.03 18.94 3.10
C GLU A 59 -9.34 17.98 4.26
N ILE A 60 -9.04 16.69 4.11
CA ILE A 60 -9.26 15.68 5.18
C ILE A 60 -8.38 15.97 6.41
N LEU A 61 -7.14 16.40 6.19
CA LEU A 61 -6.21 16.76 7.26
C LEU A 61 -6.72 17.97 8.06
N GLU A 62 -7.11 19.04 7.38
CA GLU A 62 -7.64 20.27 7.99
C GLU A 62 -8.95 20.01 8.75
N GLU A 63 -9.85 19.20 8.21
CA GLU A 63 -11.10 18.83 8.89
C GLU A 63 -10.88 18.04 10.19
N GLY A 64 -9.82 17.23 10.23
CA GLY A 64 -9.39 16.56 11.46
C GLY A 64 -8.58 17.45 12.41
N GLY A 65 -8.37 18.73 12.06
CA GLY A 65 -7.77 19.75 12.90
C GLY A 65 -6.26 19.95 12.74
N LEU A 66 -5.64 19.43 11.69
CA LEU A 66 -4.21 19.62 11.41
C LEU A 66 -3.99 20.88 10.54
N ASP A 67 -3.12 21.80 10.98
CA ASP A 67 -2.65 22.90 10.13
C ASP A 67 -1.62 22.34 9.14
N LEU A 68 -1.84 22.50 7.82
CA LEU A 68 -0.94 22.01 6.78
C LEU A 68 0.50 22.53 6.92
N LYS A 69 0.72 23.63 7.65
CA LYS A 69 2.06 24.15 8.00
C LYS A 69 2.85 23.25 8.94
N GLU A 70 2.20 22.34 9.64
CA GLU A 70 2.85 21.34 10.48
C GLU A 70 3.42 20.17 9.65
N VAL A 71 3.02 20.03 8.37
CA VAL A 71 3.51 18.97 7.49
C VAL A 71 4.89 19.32 6.96
N ASN A 72 5.91 18.63 7.47
CA ASN A 72 7.29 18.85 7.04
C ASN A 72 7.64 18.19 5.70
N ALA A 73 7.02 17.05 5.39
CA ALA A 73 7.29 16.30 4.16
C ALA A 73 6.05 15.57 3.65
N VAL A 74 5.95 15.45 2.33
CA VAL A 74 5.06 14.54 1.61
C VAL A 74 5.94 13.50 0.94
N ILE A 75 5.71 12.22 1.25
CA ILE A 75 6.49 11.11 0.69
C ILE A 75 5.61 10.36 -0.30
N TRP A 76 5.99 10.37 -1.57
CA TRP A 76 5.32 9.57 -2.59
C TRP A 76 5.79 8.13 -2.51
N SER A 77 4.85 7.18 -2.42
CA SER A 77 5.15 5.77 -2.64
C SER A 77 5.67 5.58 -4.07
N HIS A 78 5.04 6.23 -5.04
CA HIS A 78 5.45 6.34 -6.44
C HIS A 78 4.64 7.44 -7.14
N HIS A 79 4.86 7.61 -8.44
CA HIS A 79 4.41 8.75 -9.23
C HIS A 79 3.06 8.58 -9.95
N HIS A 80 2.31 7.50 -9.69
CA HIS A 80 0.99 7.35 -10.30
C HIS A 80 0.01 8.36 -9.70
N TRP A 81 -0.96 8.76 -10.52
CA TRP A 81 -1.85 9.91 -10.27
C TRP A 81 -2.68 9.80 -8.98
N ASP A 82 -2.97 8.58 -8.53
CA ASP A 82 -3.70 8.27 -7.31
C ASP A 82 -2.83 8.33 -6.03
N HIS A 83 -1.51 8.53 -6.18
CA HIS A 83 -0.54 8.59 -5.07
C HIS A 83 0.14 9.94 -4.92
N THR A 84 0.06 10.81 -5.92
CA THR A 84 0.74 12.12 -5.90
C THR A 84 -0.08 13.20 -5.19
N GLY A 85 -1.41 13.14 -5.30
CA GLY A 85 -2.32 14.17 -4.77
C GLY A 85 -2.09 15.54 -5.39
N ASP A 86 -2.52 16.60 -4.69
CA ASP A 86 -2.21 17.99 -5.03
C ASP A 86 -1.22 18.55 -4.00
N VAL A 87 0.08 18.37 -4.26
CA VAL A 87 1.13 18.81 -3.33
C VAL A 87 1.20 20.35 -3.27
N SER A 88 0.64 21.06 -4.25
CA SER A 88 0.65 22.54 -4.30
C SER A 88 -0.20 23.20 -3.20
N LYS A 89 -1.12 22.45 -2.59
CA LYS A 89 -1.92 22.90 -1.44
C LYS A 89 -1.14 22.94 -0.12
N PHE A 90 -0.04 22.19 -0.02
CA PHE A 90 0.86 22.29 1.13
C PHE A 90 1.78 23.51 1.00
N PRO A 91 2.27 24.10 2.11
CA PRO A 91 3.24 25.18 2.04
C PRO A 91 4.47 24.81 1.20
N SER A 92 5.06 25.80 0.53
CA SER A 92 6.27 25.59 -0.28
C SER A 92 7.49 25.11 0.53
N THR A 93 7.43 25.18 1.86
CA THR A 93 8.44 24.64 2.76
C THR A 93 8.32 23.13 2.99
N THR A 94 7.18 22.52 2.64
CA THR A 94 6.97 21.08 2.77
C THR A 94 7.81 20.34 1.73
N GLU A 95 8.75 19.52 2.21
CA GLU A 95 9.64 18.72 1.35
C GLU A 95 8.84 17.68 0.56
N LEU A 96 9.11 17.54 -0.73
CA LEU A 96 8.66 16.38 -1.49
C LEU A 96 9.75 15.31 -1.49
N VAL A 97 9.43 14.12 -0.99
CA VAL A 97 10.33 12.96 -0.98
C VAL A 97 9.84 11.94 -1.99
N VAL A 98 10.73 11.50 -2.87
CA VAL A 98 10.43 10.57 -3.96
C VAL A 98 11.46 9.44 -4.02
N GLY A 99 11.09 8.29 -4.60
CA GLY A 99 12.00 7.16 -4.72
C GLY A 99 12.96 7.24 -5.91
N PRO A 100 13.92 6.30 -6.01
CA PRO A 100 14.99 6.34 -6.98
C PRO A 100 14.53 6.41 -8.43
N GLY A 101 15.10 7.33 -9.20
CA GLY A 101 14.86 7.49 -10.64
C GLY A 101 13.65 8.37 -10.97
N THR A 102 12.88 8.82 -9.99
CA THR A 102 11.75 9.75 -10.19
C THR A 102 12.21 11.06 -10.83
N SER A 103 13.38 11.56 -10.44
CA SER A 103 13.95 12.81 -10.98
C SER A 103 14.19 12.77 -12.50
N LYS A 104 14.37 11.58 -13.08
CA LYS A 104 14.55 11.37 -14.53
C LYS A 104 13.28 11.59 -15.33
N MET A 105 12.12 11.69 -14.66
CA MET A 105 10.82 11.94 -15.29
C MET A 105 10.50 13.43 -15.40
N TRP A 106 11.38 14.31 -14.91
CA TRP A 106 11.26 15.75 -15.05
C TRP A 106 11.76 16.24 -16.44
N PRO A 107 11.23 17.35 -16.97
CA PRO A 107 10.24 18.21 -16.34
C PRO A 107 8.80 17.66 -16.43
N GLY A 108 7.97 18.06 -15.48
CA GLY A 108 6.52 17.84 -15.48
C GLY A 108 5.77 18.73 -16.47
N TYR A 109 4.46 18.57 -16.52
CA TYR A 109 3.54 19.49 -17.16
C TYR A 109 3.53 20.84 -16.41
N PRO A 110 3.48 22.00 -17.10
CA PRO A 110 3.29 22.16 -18.53
C PRO A 110 4.58 22.20 -19.38
N ALA A 111 5.77 22.26 -18.78
CA ALA A 111 7.02 22.31 -19.55
C ALA A 111 7.22 21.09 -20.47
N ASN A 112 6.77 19.91 -20.02
CA ASN A 112 6.61 18.74 -20.87
C ASN A 112 5.11 18.40 -21.02
N PRO A 113 4.49 18.68 -22.18
CA PRO A 113 3.07 18.40 -22.43
C PRO A 113 2.68 16.92 -22.36
N GLU A 114 3.66 16.01 -22.51
CA GLU A 114 3.43 14.56 -22.41
C GLU A 114 3.65 14.00 -21.01
N SER A 115 4.17 14.82 -20.08
CA SER A 115 4.40 14.38 -18.70
C SER A 115 3.09 14.26 -17.94
N LEU A 116 3.04 13.23 -17.10
CA LEU A 116 1.93 13.00 -16.17
C LEU A 116 2.14 13.65 -14.81
N LEU A 117 3.39 14.02 -14.53
CA LEU A 117 3.77 14.72 -13.31
C LEU A 117 3.55 16.21 -13.51
N LEU A 118 3.23 16.93 -12.44
CA LEU A 118 3.06 18.37 -12.50
C LEU A 118 4.33 19.06 -12.01
N GLU A 119 4.81 20.08 -12.75
CA GLU A 119 5.90 20.93 -12.27
C GLU A 119 5.55 21.60 -10.94
N SER A 120 4.27 21.89 -10.70
CA SER A 120 3.79 22.47 -9.45
C SER A 120 4.03 21.59 -8.22
N ASP A 121 4.24 20.28 -8.41
CA ASP A 121 4.45 19.36 -7.29
C ASP A 121 5.85 19.50 -6.69
N TYR A 122 6.85 19.94 -7.46
CA TYR A 122 8.26 19.96 -7.00
C TYR A 122 8.98 21.30 -7.24
N LYS A 123 8.48 22.14 -8.14
CA LYS A 123 9.11 23.42 -8.45
C LYS A 123 8.99 24.36 -7.24
N ASP A 124 10.08 25.07 -6.96
CA ASP A 124 10.18 26.04 -5.86
C ASP A 124 9.91 25.46 -4.46
N ARG A 125 10.02 24.12 -4.29
CA ARG A 125 10.04 23.45 -2.97
C ARG A 125 11.27 22.56 -2.79
N PRO A 126 11.66 22.26 -1.53
CA PRO A 126 12.66 21.22 -1.26
C PRO A 126 12.18 19.88 -1.83
N THR A 127 13.01 19.24 -2.66
CA THR A 127 12.70 17.93 -3.23
C THR A 127 13.89 17.01 -3.02
N ARG A 128 13.64 15.83 -2.45
CA ARG A 128 14.66 14.83 -2.14
C ARG A 128 14.32 13.50 -2.79
N GLU A 129 15.17 13.08 -3.73
CA GLU A 129 15.16 11.73 -4.25
C GLU A 129 15.95 10.80 -3.33
N ILE A 130 15.29 9.76 -2.83
CA ILE A 130 15.92 8.76 -1.99
C ILE A 130 16.77 7.84 -2.86
N THR A 131 17.98 7.55 -2.39
CA THR A 131 18.88 6.54 -2.97
C THR A 131 19.09 5.44 -1.95
N PHE A 132 18.82 4.20 -2.33
CA PHE A 132 19.10 3.02 -1.52
C PHE A 132 20.43 2.34 -1.88
N ASP A 133 21.08 2.89 -2.91
CA ASP A 133 22.35 2.53 -3.52
C ASP A 133 23.41 2.36 -2.43
N GLN A 134 23.53 1.13 -1.93
CA GLN A 134 24.44 0.80 -0.83
C GLN A 134 24.20 1.71 0.37
N SER A 135 23.08 1.52 1.09
CA SER A 135 22.94 1.99 2.47
C SER A 135 24.34 1.98 3.10
N PRO A 136 24.91 3.12 3.55
CA PRO A 136 26.27 3.13 4.10
C PRO A 136 26.43 2.14 5.26
N THR A 137 25.30 1.73 5.86
CA THR A 137 25.16 0.74 6.91
C THR A 137 24.83 -0.69 6.41
N GLY A 138 24.50 -0.86 5.14
CA GLY A 138 24.04 -2.13 4.54
C GLY A 138 22.67 -2.55 5.04
N LEU A 139 21.88 -1.62 5.58
CA LEU A 139 20.60 -1.91 6.23
C LEU A 139 19.61 -2.54 5.24
N LYS A 140 19.08 -3.70 5.63
CA LYS A 140 17.98 -4.38 4.97
C LYS A 140 16.94 -4.79 5.99
N ILE A 141 15.68 -4.62 5.63
CA ILE A 141 14.54 -5.15 6.37
C ILE A 141 13.89 -6.23 5.51
N GLY A 142 14.01 -7.49 5.93
CA GLY A 142 13.70 -8.64 5.09
C GLY A 142 14.52 -8.59 3.80
N ARG A 143 13.82 -8.56 2.66
CA ARG A 143 14.44 -8.44 1.33
C ARG A 143 14.74 -7.00 0.90
N PHE A 144 14.16 -6.02 1.57
CA PHE A 144 14.17 -4.64 1.13
C PHE A 144 15.43 -3.91 1.61
N PRO A 145 16.26 -3.33 0.71
CA PRO A 145 17.13 -2.23 1.08
C PRO A 145 16.33 -1.16 1.83
N ALA A 146 16.86 -0.68 2.95
CA ALA A 146 16.13 0.21 3.83
C ALA A 146 16.95 1.45 4.22
N LEU A 147 16.24 2.57 4.34
CA LEU A 147 16.73 3.83 4.89
C LEU A 147 15.94 4.15 6.15
N ASP A 148 16.64 4.33 7.27
CA ASP A 148 16.06 4.90 8.49
C ASP A 148 15.88 6.40 8.28
N TYR A 149 14.64 6.83 8.09
CA TYR A 149 14.32 8.18 7.65
C TYR A 149 14.57 9.23 8.73
N PHE A 150 14.28 8.89 9.99
CA PHE A 150 14.54 9.76 11.14
C PHE A 150 15.89 9.48 11.81
N GLY A 151 16.53 8.35 11.48
CA GLY A 151 17.82 7.95 12.06
C GLY A 151 17.74 7.42 13.49
N ASP A 152 16.53 7.17 13.98
CA ASP A 152 16.25 6.70 15.33
C ASP A 152 15.56 5.32 15.36
N GLY A 153 15.34 4.71 14.21
CA GLY A 153 14.77 3.38 14.04
C GLY A 153 13.25 3.29 14.19
N SER A 154 12.55 4.43 14.13
CA SER A 154 11.09 4.53 14.25
C SER A 154 10.34 4.50 12.91
N PHE A 155 10.97 4.94 11.81
CA PHE A 155 10.35 4.96 10.48
C PHE A 155 11.38 4.70 9.38
N TYR A 156 11.10 3.70 8.53
CA TYR A 156 11.97 3.28 7.45
C TYR A 156 11.29 3.46 6.10
N LEU A 157 12.04 3.94 5.11
CA LEU A 157 11.69 3.80 3.69
C LEU A 157 12.38 2.55 3.14
N LEU A 158 11.69 1.84 2.26
CA LEU A 158 12.09 0.54 1.73
C LEU A 158 12.08 0.58 0.21
N ASP A 159 13.19 0.18 -0.41
CA ASP A 159 13.30 0.07 -1.87
C ASP A 159 12.43 -1.09 -2.37
N ALA A 160 11.40 -0.79 -3.16
CA ALA A 160 10.38 -1.75 -3.56
C ALA A 160 10.11 -1.67 -5.08
N PRO A 161 11.11 -1.91 -5.94
CA PRO A 161 10.99 -1.65 -7.37
C PRO A 161 10.04 -2.62 -8.08
N GLY A 162 9.68 -2.25 -9.31
CA GLY A 162 8.95 -3.10 -10.25
C GLY A 162 7.57 -2.59 -10.64
N HIS A 163 6.78 -2.10 -9.69
CA HIS A 163 5.47 -1.50 -10.00
C HIS A 163 5.63 -0.21 -10.82
N ALA A 164 6.36 0.76 -10.29
CA ALA A 164 6.61 2.04 -10.92
C ALA A 164 8.06 2.48 -10.68
N ILE A 165 8.55 3.39 -11.52
CA ILE A 165 9.82 4.08 -11.27
C ILE A 165 9.73 4.79 -9.91
N GLY A 166 10.71 4.53 -9.06
CA GLY A 166 10.79 5.09 -7.71
C GLY A 166 9.79 4.49 -6.72
N HIS A 167 9.21 3.32 -6.99
CA HIS A 167 8.28 2.70 -6.05
C HIS A 167 8.97 2.31 -4.73
N MET A 168 8.42 2.79 -3.62
CA MET A 168 8.88 2.56 -2.27
C MET A 168 7.76 2.06 -1.37
N CYS A 169 8.12 1.23 -0.41
CA CYS A 169 7.30 0.92 0.75
C CYS A 169 7.81 1.68 1.97
N ALA A 170 7.05 1.67 3.06
CA ALA A 170 7.52 2.17 4.34
C ALA A 170 7.21 1.19 5.48
N LEU A 171 7.98 1.27 6.57
CA LEU A 171 7.74 0.52 7.79
C LEU A 171 7.82 1.46 8.99
N ALA A 172 6.71 1.61 9.69
CA ALA A 172 6.60 2.45 10.89
C ALA A 172 6.55 1.59 12.14
N ARG A 173 7.37 1.89 13.15
CA ARG A 173 7.29 1.26 14.47
C ARG A 173 6.22 1.96 15.31
N THR A 174 5.18 1.21 15.67
CA THR A 174 4.03 1.73 16.45
C THR A 174 4.13 1.48 17.95
N THR A 175 4.92 0.49 18.39
CA THR A 175 5.24 0.24 19.80
C THR A 175 6.69 -0.26 19.94
N ALA A 176 7.33 -0.03 21.09
CA ALA A 176 8.71 -0.48 21.33
C ALA A 176 8.78 -1.88 21.95
N THR A 177 7.95 -2.16 22.97
CA THR A 177 8.02 -3.40 23.77
C THR A 177 6.63 -3.96 24.10
N PRO A 178 6.19 -5.07 23.47
CA PRO A 178 6.83 -5.70 22.31
C PRO A 178 6.81 -4.76 21.10
N SER A 179 7.76 -4.92 20.18
CA SER A 179 7.79 -4.10 18.97
C SER A 179 6.64 -4.49 18.03
N THR A 180 5.87 -3.51 17.59
CA THR A 180 4.86 -3.67 16.54
C THR A 180 5.10 -2.66 15.43
N PHE A 181 4.70 -3.02 14.22
CA PHE A 181 4.93 -2.21 13.03
C PHE A 181 3.72 -2.15 12.11
N ILE A 182 3.64 -1.08 11.33
CA ILE A 182 2.76 -0.98 10.16
C ILE A 182 3.65 -0.93 8.92
N PHE A 183 3.47 -1.88 8.01
CA PHE A 183 4.08 -1.88 6.68
C PHE A 183 3.11 -1.23 5.68
N MET A 184 3.54 -0.14 5.07
CA MET A 184 2.80 0.62 4.06
C MET A 184 3.36 0.21 2.70
N GLY A 185 2.64 -0.66 1.99
CA GLY A 185 3.17 -1.34 0.82
C GLY A 185 2.98 -0.63 -0.51
N GLY A 186 2.36 0.56 -0.52
CA GLY A 186 1.99 1.25 -1.76
C GLY A 186 1.18 0.32 -2.66
N ASP A 187 1.65 0.18 -3.89
CA ASP A 187 1.07 -0.68 -4.94
C ASP A 187 1.89 -1.97 -5.15
N THR A 188 2.62 -2.43 -4.14
CA THR A 188 3.28 -3.76 -4.17
C THR A 188 2.30 -4.86 -4.61
N CYS A 189 1.05 -4.77 -4.16
CA CYS A 189 -0.08 -5.46 -4.76
C CYS A 189 -1.33 -4.61 -4.60
N ARG A 190 -2.35 -4.86 -5.43
CA ARG A 190 -3.62 -4.12 -5.41
C ARG A 190 -4.78 -4.93 -4.86
N HIS A 191 -4.59 -6.24 -4.71
CA HIS A 191 -5.53 -7.11 -4.03
C HIS A 191 -4.79 -8.10 -3.13
N MET A 192 -5.27 -8.33 -1.90
CA MET A 192 -4.56 -9.18 -0.93
C MET A 192 -4.46 -10.64 -1.36
N GLY A 193 -5.31 -11.08 -2.29
CA GLY A 193 -5.17 -12.36 -3.00
C GLY A 193 -3.87 -12.51 -3.80
N GLU A 194 -3.12 -11.44 -4.09
CA GLU A 194 -1.79 -11.49 -4.71
C GLU A 194 -0.69 -11.85 -3.68
N LEU A 195 -0.94 -11.62 -2.39
CA LEU A 195 -0.03 -11.97 -1.30
C LEU A 195 -0.44 -13.24 -0.56
N ARG A 196 -1.74 -13.52 -0.47
CA ARG A 196 -2.30 -14.54 0.42
C ARG A 196 -3.13 -15.57 -0.35
N PRO A 197 -3.06 -16.86 0.04
CA PRO A 197 -2.14 -17.40 1.03
C PRO A 197 -0.70 -17.45 0.50
N SER A 198 0.25 -17.75 1.39
CA SER A 198 1.66 -17.90 1.03
C SER A 198 2.30 -19.09 1.75
N LEU A 199 3.53 -19.43 1.37
CA LEU A 199 4.30 -20.49 2.02
C LEU A 199 4.48 -20.23 3.54
N TYR A 200 4.60 -18.97 3.92
CA TYR A 200 4.83 -18.53 5.29
C TYR A 200 3.53 -18.21 6.04
N LEU A 201 2.46 -17.90 5.31
CA LEU A 201 1.11 -17.71 5.84
C LEU A 201 0.09 -18.52 5.02
N PRO A 202 0.03 -19.85 5.23
CA PRO A 202 -0.94 -20.71 4.56
C PRO A 202 -2.37 -20.38 4.95
N LEU A 203 -3.31 -20.72 4.08
CA LEU A 203 -4.74 -20.72 4.39
C LEU A 203 -4.99 -21.72 5.54
N PRO A 204 -5.56 -21.29 6.68
CA PRO A 204 -5.86 -22.21 7.79
C PRO A 204 -7.00 -23.15 7.40
N THR A 205 -7.22 -24.25 8.14
CA THR A 205 -8.37 -25.14 7.90
C THR A 205 -9.72 -24.48 8.26
N THR A 206 -9.68 -23.55 9.22
CA THR A 206 -10.84 -22.79 9.68
C THR A 206 -10.49 -21.31 9.69
N LEU A 207 -11.37 -20.49 9.10
CA LEU A 207 -11.24 -19.04 9.10
C LEU A 207 -12.00 -18.47 10.29
N SER A 208 -11.30 -17.72 11.14
CA SER A 208 -11.85 -17.03 12.30
C SER A 208 -11.12 -15.69 12.46
N PRO A 209 -11.80 -14.53 12.32
CA PRO A 209 -13.22 -14.40 11.99
C PRO A 209 -13.55 -14.91 10.57
N SER A 210 -14.82 -15.28 10.35
CA SER A 210 -15.29 -15.64 9.01
C SER A 210 -15.27 -14.40 8.09
N PRO A 211 -14.71 -14.49 6.87
CA PRO A 211 -14.67 -13.36 5.94
C PRO A 211 -16.05 -13.00 5.37
N LEU A 212 -17.03 -13.90 5.47
CA LEU A 212 -18.38 -13.71 4.92
C LEU A 212 -19.27 -12.77 5.75
N PHE A 213 -18.81 -12.33 6.92
CA PHE A 213 -19.59 -11.48 7.81
C PHE A 213 -18.93 -10.11 7.98
N PRO A 214 -19.74 -9.04 8.19
CA PRO A 214 -19.21 -7.70 8.38
C PRO A 214 -18.39 -7.61 9.68
N PRO A 215 -17.41 -6.68 9.75
CA PRO A 215 -16.41 -6.57 10.83
C PRO A 215 -16.99 -6.74 12.24
N LYS A 216 -18.05 -5.98 12.54
CA LYS A 216 -18.70 -5.92 13.86
C LYS A 216 -19.37 -7.23 14.32
N THR A 217 -19.62 -8.17 13.42
CA THR A 217 -20.27 -9.45 13.74
C THR A 217 -19.38 -10.67 13.48
N ALA A 218 -18.24 -10.47 12.82
CA ALA A 218 -17.43 -11.56 12.31
C ALA A 218 -16.67 -12.33 13.41
N TYR A 219 -16.33 -11.67 14.52
CA TYR A 219 -15.54 -12.23 15.63
C TYR A 219 -16.18 -13.42 16.35
N THR A 220 -17.48 -13.62 16.24
CA THR A 220 -18.20 -14.77 16.83
C THR A 220 -18.44 -15.89 15.82
N THR A 221 -17.93 -15.74 14.60
CA THR A 221 -18.22 -16.63 13.48
C THR A 221 -16.94 -17.26 12.95
N SER A 222 -17.06 -18.48 12.45
CA SER A 222 -16.01 -19.15 11.72
C SER A 222 -16.59 -19.93 10.55
N CYS A 223 -15.79 -20.19 9.52
CA CYS A 223 -16.18 -21.06 8.42
C CYS A 223 -15.03 -21.98 7.98
N PRO A 224 -15.34 -23.16 7.40
CA PRO A 224 -14.33 -24.02 6.82
C PRO A 224 -13.62 -23.33 5.64
N ALA A 225 -12.29 -23.36 5.63
CA ALA A 225 -11.54 -22.76 4.54
C ALA A 225 -11.62 -23.53 3.22
N ASP A 226 -12.04 -24.81 3.27
CA ASP A 226 -12.27 -25.65 2.09
C ASP A 226 -13.22 -25.00 1.09
N LEU A 227 -14.15 -24.16 1.55
CA LEU A 227 -15.01 -23.35 0.69
C LEU A 227 -14.18 -22.48 -0.27
N PHE A 228 -13.19 -21.76 0.26
CA PHE A 228 -12.34 -20.86 -0.52
C PHE A 228 -11.23 -21.61 -1.24
N LEU A 229 -10.73 -22.70 -0.67
CA LEU A 229 -9.75 -23.56 -1.34
C LEU A 229 -10.31 -24.14 -2.64
N SER A 230 -11.62 -24.44 -2.69
CA SER A 230 -12.30 -24.89 -3.91
C SER A 230 -12.39 -23.82 -5.01
N LEU A 231 -12.31 -22.53 -4.63
CA LEU A 231 -12.29 -21.38 -5.53
C LEU A 231 -10.86 -20.98 -5.94
N HIS A 232 -9.84 -21.51 -5.26
CA HIS A 232 -8.45 -21.21 -5.55
C HIS A 232 -8.02 -21.79 -6.90
N PRO A 233 -7.35 -21.03 -7.80
CA PRO A 233 -7.03 -21.50 -9.16
C PRO A 233 -6.25 -22.82 -9.23
N SER A 234 -5.33 -23.04 -8.29
CA SER A 234 -4.56 -24.29 -8.16
C SER A 234 -4.98 -25.20 -7.00
N GLY A 235 -6.03 -24.83 -6.24
CA GLY A 235 -6.40 -25.55 -5.01
C GLY A 235 -5.31 -25.55 -3.92
N SER A 236 -4.41 -24.57 -3.93
CA SER A 236 -3.25 -24.50 -3.05
C SER A 236 -3.54 -23.67 -1.81
N ALA A 237 -3.17 -24.20 -0.65
CA ALA A 237 -3.25 -23.47 0.62
C ALA A 237 -2.02 -22.59 0.88
N THR A 238 -1.02 -22.59 -0.01
CA THR A 238 0.28 -21.91 0.20
C THR A 238 0.70 -21.04 -0.98
N GLU A 239 -0.15 -20.88 -1.99
CA GLU A 239 0.07 -20.01 -3.14
C GLU A 239 -1.01 -18.93 -3.18
N PRO A 240 -0.72 -17.73 -3.69
CA PRO A 240 -1.69 -16.66 -3.78
C PRO A 240 -2.84 -16.98 -4.75
N PHE A 241 -4.03 -16.44 -4.48
CA PHE A 241 -5.18 -16.52 -5.39
C PHE A 241 -4.94 -15.81 -6.73
N TYR A 242 -4.14 -14.74 -6.71
CA TYR A 242 -3.84 -13.94 -7.88
C TYR A 242 -2.34 -13.92 -8.18
N THR A 243 -2.05 -13.74 -9.46
CA THR A 243 -0.70 -13.45 -9.96
C THR A 243 -0.77 -12.17 -10.78
N LEU A 244 0.37 -11.51 -11.00
CA LEU A 244 0.42 -10.36 -11.88
C LEU A 244 -0.25 -10.67 -13.22
N ALA A 245 -1.17 -9.79 -13.63
CA ALA A 245 -1.81 -9.88 -14.93
C ALA A 245 -0.78 -9.56 -16.01
N LEU A 246 -0.47 -10.55 -16.84
CA LEU A 246 0.49 -10.42 -17.93
C LEU A 246 -0.19 -10.62 -19.27
N ASP A 247 0.28 -9.88 -20.27
CA ASP A 247 -0.15 -10.05 -21.65
C ASP A 247 0.50 -11.29 -22.31
N LYS A 248 0.24 -11.49 -23.61
CA LYS A 248 0.80 -12.63 -24.38
C LYS A 248 2.34 -12.59 -24.48
N LYS A 249 2.96 -11.43 -24.31
CA LYS A 249 4.42 -11.24 -24.32
C LYS A 249 5.04 -11.34 -22.92
N ARG A 250 4.23 -11.60 -21.89
CA ARG A 250 4.61 -11.60 -20.48
C ARG A 250 4.96 -10.22 -19.94
N GLU A 251 4.43 -9.17 -20.56
CA GLU A 251 4.54 -7.79 -20.12
C GLU A 251 3.35 -7.45 -19.21
N SER A 252 3.56 -6.55 -18.26
CA SER A 252 2.49 -6.03 -17.40
C SER A 252 2.06 -4.66 -17.91
N LEU A 253 0.75 -4.40 -17.88
CA LEU A 253 0.23 -3.05 -18.15
C LEU A 253 0.43 -2.10 -16.95
N VAL A 254 0.70 -2.67 -15.77
CA VAL A 254 0.70 -1.94 -14.49
C VAL A 254 2.06 -1.90 -13.81
N CYS A 255 2.98 -2.77 -14.21
CA CYS A 255 4.33 -2.84 -13.65
C CYS A 255 5.33 -2.45 -14.73
N VAL A 256 6.23 -1.51 -14.41
CA VAL A 256 7.35 -1.15 -15.28
C VAL A 256 8.38 -2.27 -15.40
N ASP A 257 8.55 -3.10 -14.37
CA ASP A 257 9.38 -4.31 -14.39
C ASP A 257 8.69 -5.46 -13.64
N VAL A 258 8.33 -6.51 -14.38
CA VAL A 258 7.62 -7.70 -13.85
C VAL A 258 8.52 -8.54 -12.94
N GLY A 259 9.81 -8.62 -13.23
CA GLY A 259 10.76 -9.42 -12.47
C GLY A 259 10.99 -8.83 -11.09
N GLU A 260 11.26 -7.53 -11.03
CA GLU A 260 11.42 -6.78 -9.79
C GLU A 260 10.13 -6.76 -8.97
N ALA A 261 8.97 -6.53 -9.60
CA ALA A 261 7.68 -6.51 -8.91
C ALA A 261 7.41 -7.84 -8.21
N LYS A 262 7.74 -8.97 -8.85
CA LYS A 262 7.66 -10.31 -8.24
C LYS A 262 8.55 -10.44 -7.02
N GLN A 263 9.80 -9.97 -7.08
CA GLN A 263 10.70 -10.00 -5.92
C GLN A 263 10.18 -9.14 -4.76
N THR A 264 9.64 -7.96 -5.08
CA THR A 264 9.00 -7.05 -4.12
C THR A 264 7.80 -7.71 -3.44
N MET A 265 6.92 -8.40 -4.20
CA MET A 265 5.81 -9.17 -3.63
C MET A 265 6.28 -10.32 -2.74
N GLU A 266 7.33 -11.07 -3.12
CA GLU A 266 7.87 -12.12 -2.22
C GLU A 266 8.38 -11.53 -0.91
N GLY A 267 9.05 -10.36 -0.95
CA GLY A 267 9.46 -9.63 0.25
C GLY A 267 8.25 -9.23 1.10
N ALA A 268 7.17 -8.75 0.49
CA ALA A 268 5.95 -8.39 1.20
C ALA A 268 5.27 -9.62 1.83
N ARG A 269 5.32 -10.80 1.21
CA ARG A 269 4.83 -12.05 1.83
C ARG A 269 5.62 -12.47 3.06
N GLU A 270 6.94 -12.25 3.06
CA GLU A 270 7.78 -12.47 4.24
C GLU A 270 7.40 -11.51 5.38
N VAL A 271 7.15 -10.24 5.06
CA VAL A 271 6.69 -9.23 6.04
C VAL A 271 5.29 -9.57 6.58
N ASP A 272 4.37 -9.95 5.70
CA ASP A 272 2.98 -10.26 6.03
C ASP A 272 2.83 -11.43 7.02
N ALA A 273 3.71 -12.42 6.90
CA ALA A 273 3.77 -13.56 7.82
C ALA A 273 4.23 -13.18 9.24
N GLY A 274 4.84 -12.01 9.45
CA GLY A 274 5.31 -11.56 10.76
C GLY A 274 4.18 -11.11 11.67
N GLU A 275 3.89 -11.83 12.77
CA GLU A 275 2.76 -11.51 13.66
C GLU A 275 2.77 -10.08 14.24
N GLY A 276 3.95 -9.48 14.41
CA GLY A 276 4.13 -8.10 14.89
C GLY A 276 4.02 -7.01 13.82
N VAL A 277 3.58 -7.31 12.60
CA VAL A 277 3.47 -6.34 11.50
C VAL A 277 2.07 -6.34 10.90
N LEU A 278 1.37 -5.20 10.92
CA LEU A 278 0.18 -4.99 10.11
C LEU A 278 0.58 -4.53 8.71
N VAL A 279 0.19 -5.29 7.69
CA VAL A 279 0.41 -4.91 6.28
C VAL A 279 -0.80 -4.14 5.78
N VAL A 280 -0.55 -2.95 5.24
CA VAL A 280 -1.55 -2.04 4.66
C VAL A 280 -1.10 -1.70 3.23
N MET A 281 -1.89 -2.10 2.24
CA MET A 281 -1.69 -1.71 0.85
C MET A 281 -2.57 -0.51 0.53
N ALA A 282 -2.17 0.31 -0.45
CA ALA A 282 -2.91 1.52 -0.79
C ALA A 282 -4.36 1.23 -1.22
N HIS A 283 -4.56 0.10 -1.91
CA HIS A 283 -5.84 -0.33 -2.48
C HIS A 283 -6.44 -1.55 -1.76
N ASP A 284 -6.14 -1.76 -0.47
CA ASP A 284 -6.72 -2.87 0.30
C ASP A 284 -8.12 -2.54 0.84
N ALA A 285 -9.13 -2.73 0.00
CA ALA A 285 -10.53 -2.55 0.38
C ALA A 285 -10.97 -3.45 1.56
N SER A 286 -10.26 -4.57 1.80
CA SER A 286 -10.63 -5.53 2.85
C SER A 286 -10.40 -5.00 4.27
N LEU A 287 -9.60 -3.94 4.43
CA LEU A 287 -9.39 -3.22 5.68
C LEU A 287 -10.48 -2.19 5.98
N SER A 288 -11.38 -1.91 5.03
CA SER A 288 -12.50 -1.02 5.25
C SER A 288 -13.42 -1.54 6.37
N GLY A 289 -13.69 -0.67 7.36
CA GLY A 289 -14.44 -1.03 8.55
C GLY A 289 -13.68 -1.85 9.59
N VAL A 290 -12.42 -2.22 9.33
CA VAL A 290 -11.49 -2.82 10.29
C VAL A 290 -10.61 -1.74 10.92
N VAL A 291 -10.02 -0.89 10.08
CA VAL A 291 -9.12 0.18 10.53
C VAL A 291 -9.88 1.45 10.85
N GLU A 292 -9.41 2.17 11.87
CA GLU A 292 -9.84 3.54 12.14
C GLU A 292 -9.02 4.50 11.28
N CYS A 293 -9.67 5.53 10.75
CA CYS A 293 -9.04 6.54 9.91
C CYS A 293 -8.90 7.87 10.67
N TRP A 294 -8.05 8.76 10.15
CA TRP A 294 -7.84 10.12 10.64
C TRP A 294 -9.19 10.80 10.96
N PRO A 295 -9.34 11.43 12.14
CA PRO A 295 -8.28 11.84 13.08
C PRO A 295 -7.80 10.77 14.08
N ALA A 296 -8.31 9.54 14.02
CA ALA A 296 -7.84 8.47 14.89
C ALA A 296 -6.43 7.99 14.51
N THR A 297 -5.72 7.42 15.49
CA THR A 297 -4.41 6.81 15.27
C THR A 297 -4.53 5.30 15.05
N ALA A 298 -3.67 4.78 14.18
CA ALA A 298 -3.48 3.37 13.90
C ALA A 298 -2.56 2.67 14.92
N ASN A 299 -1.96 3.41 15.85
CA ASN A 299 -1.24 2.81 16.98
C ASN A 299 -2.19 1.93 17.82
N GLY A 300 -1.64 0.87 18.40
CA GLY A 300 -2.44 -0.12 19.14
C GLY A 300 -3.25 -1.07 18.24
N TRP A 301 -3.05 -1.06 16.91
CA TRP A 301 -3.72 -1.97 15.96
C TRP A 301 -3.68 -3.45 16.39
N MET A 302 -2.60 -3.87 17.06
CA MET A 302 -2.42 -5.25 17.51
C MET A 302 -3.39 -5.59 18.65
N GLU A 303 -3.54 -4.71 19.64
CA GLU A 303 -4.50 -4.86 20.73
C GLU A 303 -5.94 -4.75 20.23
N LYS A 304 -6.17 -3.88 19.23
CA LYS A 304 -7.46 -3.75 18.54
C LYS A 304 -7.79 -4.94 17.63
N GLY A 305 -6.86 -5.88 17.42
CA GLY A 305 -7.08 -7.11 16.64
C GLY A 305 -7.14 -6.92 15.12
N TRP A 306 -6.78 -5.75 14.60
CA TRP A 306 -6.95 -5.40 13.17
C TRP A 306 -6.29 -6.38 12.21
N LYS A 307 -5.09 -6.87 12.55
CA LYS A 307 -4.40 -7.86 11.72
C LYS A 307 -5.19 -9.16 11.63
N THR A 308 -5.72 -9.67 12.74
CA THR A 308 -6.49 -10.91 12.77
C THR A 308 -7.79 -10.74 12.00
N GLU A 309 -8.47 -9.62 12.20
CA GLU A 309 -9.73 -9.33 11.54
C GLU A 309 -9.57 -9.15 10.04
N GLY A 310 -8.59 -8.36 9.58
CA GLY A 310 -8.36 -8.05 8.16
C GLY A 310 -7.74 -9.18 7.35
N ARG A 311 -6.98 -10.10 7.97
CA ARG A 311 -6.07 -11.05 7.29
C ARG A 311 -6.70 -11.78 6.09
N TRP A 312 -7.92 -12.27 6.27
CA TRP A 312 -8.60 -13.13 5.31
C TRP A 312 -9.86 -12.51 4.71
N ARG A 313 -10.16 -11.23 4.99
CA ARG A 313 -11.42 -10.59 4.56
C ARG A 313 -11.56 -10.50 3.05
N PHE A 314 -10.46 -10.33 2.32
CA PHE A 314 -10.45 -10.34 0.85
C PHE A 314 -11.06 -11.63 0.25
N LEU A 315 -11.17 -12.72 1.03
CA LEU A 315 -11.81 -13.94 0.54
C LEU A 315 -13.31 -13.74 0.26
N ALA A 316 -13.95 -12.75 0.89
CA ALA A 316 -15.35 -12.41 0.63
C ALA A 316 -15.59 -12.02 -0.83
N ASP A 317 -14.59 -11.46 -1.51
CA ASP A 317 -14.69 -11.00 -2.90
C ASP A 317 -14.94 -12.17 -3.89
N PHE A 318 -14.64 -13.41 -3.48
CA PHE A 318 -14.88 -14.61 -4.29
C PHE A 318 -16.27 -15.23 -4.07
N VAL A 319 -16.98 -14.80 -3.04
CA VAL A 319 -18.30 -15.30 -2.68
C VAL A 319 -19.26 -14.13 -2.84
N GLY A 320 -19.56 -13.82 -4.11
CA GLY A 320 -20.27 -12.60 -4.49
C GLY A 320 -21.56 -12.37 -3.69
N ASP A 321 -21.80 -11.10 -3.37
CA ASP A 321 -23.14 -10.60 -3.13
C ASP A 321 -23.85 -10.53 -4.50
N ASP A 322 -25.09 -10.97 -4.60
CA ASP A 322 -25.89 -10.95 -5.83
C ASP A 322 -26.25 -9.51 -6.31
N GLY A 323 -25.42 -8.49 -6.04
CA GLY A 323 -25.67 -7.13 -6.54
C GLY A 323 -24.91 -5.97 -5.88
N GLY A 324 -23.57 -5.96 -5.91
CA GLY A 324 -22.80 -4.77 -5.50
C GLY A 324 -21.53 -4.59 -6.32
N ASP A 325 -21.43 -3.44 -7.00
CA ASP A 325 -20.26 -3.02 -7.80
C ASP A 325 -18.93 -3.33 -7.09
N ALA A 326 -17.99 -3.90 -7.84
CA ALA A 326 -16.61 -4.07 -7.38
C ALA A 326 -16.04 -2.71 -6.94
N ARG A 327 -15.75 -2.59 -5.65
CA ARG A 327 -15.03 -1.44 -5.09
C ARG A 327 -13.56 -1.82 -5.03
N LEU A 328 -12.78 -1.27 -5.96
CA LEU A 328 -11.32 -1.17 -5.84
C LEU A 328 -11.00 0.11 -5.09
#